data_AF-A0A922T8T8-F1
#
_entry.id   AF-A0A922T8T8-F1
#
_cell.length_a   1.000
_cell.length_b   1.000
_cell.length_c   1.000
_cell.angle_alpha   90.00
_cell.angle_beta   90.00
_cell.angle_gamma   90.00
#
_symmetry.space_group_name_H-M   'P 1'
#
loop_
_entity.id
_entity.type
_entity.pdbx_description
1 polymer ?
#
loop_
_entity_poly.entity_id
_entity_poly.type
_entity_poly.pdbx_seq_one_letter_code
_entity_poly.pdbx_strand_id
1 'polypeptide(L)'
;MTATYSFEPRQPNNNPSKPVERLAITKVDAMAELDAIEFAVGNLFNPYHRRILYDRYIKTNTKSNQEISDELGYEKTQYHDMLTNALLAFASLYRDSILVVEKSEK
;
A
#
# COMPACT_ATOMS: atom_id res chain seq x y z
N MET A 1 -21.23 48.16 6.27
CA MET A 1 -19.81 47.93 5.94
C MET A 1 -19.58 46.43 5.94
N THR A 2 -19.20 45.85 4.81
CA THR A 2 -19.04 44.40 4.64
C THR A 2 -17.57 44.05 4.89
N ALA A 3 -17.27 43.23 5.90
CA ALA A 3 -15.90 42.83 6.21
C ALA A 3 -15.44 41.70 5.28
N THR A 4 -14.43 41.97 4.47
CA THR A 4 -13.76 40.96 3.63
C THR A 4 -12.83 40.12 4.51
N TYR A 5 -13.20 38.87 4.77
CA TYR A 5 -12.36 37.92 5.49
C TYR A 5 -11.48 37.16 4.49
N SER A 6 -10.16 37.36 4.56
CA SER A 6 -9.16 36.64 3.74
C SER A 6 -8.56 35.49 4.54
N PHE A 7 -8.50 34.31 3.92
CA PHE A 7 -7.91 33.08 4.49
C PHE A 7 -6.43 32.90 4.11
N GLU A 8 -5.69 33.97 3.80
CA GLU A 8 -4.24 33.86 3.61
C GLU A 8 -3.51 33.84 4.96
N PRO A 9 -2.76 32.77 5.30
CA PRO A 9 -1.93 32.75 6.49
C PRO A 9 -0.70 33.64 6.26
N ARG A 10 -0.82 34.93 6.56
CA ARG A 10 0.30 35.87 6.50
C ARG A 10 1.14 35.73 7.77
N GLN A 11 2.13 34.85 7.77
CA GLN A 11 3.19 34.90 8.77
C GLN A 11 4.23 35.96 8.38
N PRO A 12 4.67 36.84 9.31
CA PRO A 12 5.54 37.98 9.02
C PRO A 12 7.04 37.63 8.97
N ASN A 13 7.42 36.36 9.11
CA ASN A 13 8.81 35.95 9.24
C ASN A 13 9.23 35.09 8.04
N ASN A 14 10.38 35.43 7.47
CA ASN A 14 11.03 34.82 6.31
C ASN A 14 11.56 33.38 6.57
N ASN A 15 10.93 32.66 7.50
CA ASN A 15 11.21 31.25 7.79
C ASN A 15 10.02 30.44 7.27
N PRO A 16 10.25 29.47 6.36
CA PRO A 16 9.17 28.63 5.87
C PRO A 16 8.47 27.91 7.02
N SER A 17 7.16 27.77 6.90
CA SER A 17 6.32 27.15 7.91
C SER A 17 6.69 25.66 8.01
N LYS A 18 7.49 25.29 9.02
CA LYS A 18 7.89 23.90 9.32
C LYS A 18 6.73 22.88 9.30
N PRO A 19 5.48 23.24 9.67
CA PRO A 19 4.32 22.36 9.47
C PRO A 19 3.98 22.06 7.99
N VAL A 20 4.04 23.05 7.10
CA VAL A 20 3.69 22.91 5.68
C VAL A 20 4.74 22.08 4.94
N GLU A 21 6.02 22.31 5.22
CA GLU A 21 7.11 21.50 4.66
C GLU A 21 7.02 20.04 5.09
N ARG A 22 6.76 19.78 6.39
CA ARG A 22 6.56 18.41 6.88
C ARG A 22 5.37 17.73 6.20
N LEU A 23 4.26 18.44 6.01
CA LEU A 23 3.07 17.89 5.37
C LEU A 23 3.33 17.57 3.88
N ALA A 24 4.10 18.41 3.19
CA ALA A 24 4.55 18.15 1.82
C ALA A 24 5.47 16.93 1.74
N ILE A 25 6.46 16.79 2.64
CA ILE A 25 7.36 15.63 2.69
C ILE A 25 6.56 14.34 2.92
N THR A 26 5.67 14.32 3.92
CA THR A 26 4.84 13.15 4.20
C THR A 26 3.94 12.75 3.03
N LYS A 27 3.48 13.74 2.24
CA LYS A 27 2.67 13.47 1.05
C LYS A 27 3.51 12.85 -0.05
N VAL A 28 4.71 13.36 -0.30
CA VAL A 28 5.64 12.82 -1.31
C VAL A 28 6.02 11.38 -0.96
N ASP A 29 6.37 11.11 0.30
CA ASP A 29 6.72 9.76 0.76
C ASP A 29 5.53 8.80 0.63
N ALA A 30 4.32 9.24 1.00
CA ALA A 30 3.12 8.44 0.84
C ALA A 30 2.79 8.15 -0.63
N MET A 31 3.02 9.10 -1.54
CA MET A 31 2.85 8.87 -2.98
C MET A 31 3.87 7.87 -3.51
N ALA A 32 5.14 8.01 -3.14
CA ALA A 32 6.19 7.06 -3.53
C ALA A 32 5.95 5.65 -2.96
N GLU A 33 5.30 5.55 -1.79
CA GLU A 33 4.84 4.28 -1.23
C GLU A 33 3.73 3.65 -2.07
N LEU A 34 2.70 4.44 -2.42
CA LEU A 34 1.60 3.97 -3.26
C LEU A 34 2.09 3.52 -4.64
N ASP A 35 2.98 4.28 -5.27
CA ASP A 35 3.56 3.94 -6.57
C ASP A 35 4.33 2.60 -6.50
N ALA A 36 5.09 2.37 -5.43
CA ALA A 36 5.81 1.11 -5.22
C ALA A 36 4.85 -0.07 -5.03
N ILE A 37 3.76 0.13 -4.28
CA ILE A 37 2.72 -0.90 -4.08
C ILE A 37 2.01 -1.21 -5.40
N GLU A 38 1.60 -0.18 -6.14
CA GLU A 38 0.92 -0.32 -7.44
C GLU A 38 1.82 -1.06 -8.43
N PHE A 39 3.10 -0.67 -8.52
CA PHE A 39 4.08 -1.35 -9.36
C PHE A 39 4.23 -2.83 -8.97
N ALA A 40 4.43 -3.13 -7.70
CA ALA A 40 4.64 -4.51 -7.24
C ALA A 40 3.41 -5.39 -7.52
N VAL A 41 2.20 -4.91 -7.21
CA VAL A 41 0.95 -5.65 -7.45
C VAL A 41 0.66 -5.79 -8.95
N GLY A 42 0.90 -4.75 -9.74
CA GLY A 42 0.68 -4.77 -11.19
C GLY A 42 1.61 -5.75 -11.92
N ASN A 43 2.85 -5.90 -11.45
CA ASN A 43 3.86 -6.76 -12.06
C ASN A 43 3.85 -8.22 -11.54
N LEU A 44 2.97 -8.57 -10.60
CA LEU A 44 2.80 -9.97 -10.21
C LEU A 44 2.42 -10.81 -11.42
N PHE A 45 3.16 -11.89 -11.68
CA PHE A 45 2.90 -12.75 -12.85
C PHE A 45 1.55 -13.46 -12.77
N ASN A 46 1.22 -14.06 -11.62
CA ASN A 46 0.01 -14.86 -11.45
C ASN A 46 -1.24 -13.96 -11.25
N PRO A 47 -2.27 -14.05 -12.12
CA PRO A 47 -3.50 -13.27 -11.97
C PRO A 47 -4.26 -13.58 -10.67
N TYR A 48 -4.19 -14.83 -10.17
CA TYR A 48 -4.82 -15.19 -8.90
C TYR A 48 -4.14 -14.51 -7.71
N HIS A 49 -2.82 -14.36 -7.73
CA HIS A 49 -2.10 -13.63 -6.68
C HIS A 49 -2.53 -12.16 -6.65
N ARG A 50 -2.64 -11.51 -7.82
CA ARG A 50 -3.16 -10.13 -7.92
C ARG A 50 -4.57 -10.04 -7.35
N ARG A 51 -5.44 -10.98 -7.71
CA ARG A 51 -6.83 -11.00 -7.23
C ARG A 51 -6.92 -11.14 -5.71
N ILE A 52 -6.16 -12.09 -5.14
CA ILE A 52 -6.11 -12.31 -3.69
C ILE A 52 -5.65 -11.03 -2.98
N LEU A 53 -4.53 -10.45 -3.39
CA LEU A 53 -4.00 -9.25 -2.72
C LEU A 53 -4.94 -8.05 -2.86
N TYR A 54 -5.57 -7.91 -4.04
CA TYR A 54 -6.54 -6.85 -4.27
C TYR A 54 -7.76 -6.96 -3.34
N ASP A 55 -8.42 -8.12 -3.31
CA ASP A 55 -9.61 -8.33 -2.48
C ASP A 55 -9.29 -8.28 -0.98
N ARG A 56 -8.08 -8.68 -0.60
CA ARG A 56 -7.67 -8.75 0.81
C ARG A 56 -7.17 -7.42 1.37
N TYR A 57 -6.45 -6.63 0.59
CA TYR A 57 -5.68 -5.49 1.12
C TYR A 57 -5.93 -4.14 0.42
N ILE A 58 -6.33 -4.14 -0.86
CA ILE A 58 -6.39 -2.90 -1.66
C ILE A 58 -7.81 -2.37 -1.79
N LYS A 59 -8.77 -3.26 -1.96
CA LYS A 59 -10.18 -2.88 -2.13
C LYS A 59 -10.69 -2.18 -0.88
N THR A 60 -11.46 -1.09 -1.05
CA THR A 60 -12.05 -0.32 0.06
C THR A 60 -12.84 -1.19 1.04
N ASN A 61 -13.61 -2.14 0.52
CA ASN A 61 -14.29 -3.16 1.31
C ASN A 61 -13.50 -4.47 1.17
N THR A 62 -12.52 -4.65 2.05
CA THR A 62 -11.68 -5.86 2.07
C THR A 62 -12.50 -7.08 2.46
N LYS A 63 -12.14 -8.22 1.88
CA LYS A 63 -12.81 -9.50 2.12
C LYS A 63 -12.07 -10.36 3.14
N SER A 64 -12.81 -11.25 3.80
CA SER A 64 -12.20 -12.27 4.65
C SER A 64 -11.48 -13.33 3.83
N ASN A 65 -10.50 -14.02 4.43
CA ASN A 65 -9.82 -15.14 3.76
C ASN A 65 -10.81 -16.25 3.38
N GLN A 66 -11.85 -16.45 4.18
CA GLN A 66 -12.90 -17.44 3.91
C GLN A 66 -13.71 -17.05 2.67
N GLU A 67 -14.20 -15.81 2.62
CA GLU A 67 -14.94 -15.31 1.45
C GLU A 67 -14.14 -15.43 0.16
N ILE A 68 -12.86 -15.05 0.17
CA ILE A 68 -12.01 -15.12 -1.03
C ILE A 68 -11.77 -16.58 -1.43
N SER A 69 -11.49 -17.46 -0.46
CA SER A 69 -11.29 -18.90 -0.69
C SER A 69 -12.53 -19.53 -1.32
N ASP A 70 -13.71 -19.23 -0.76
CA ASP A 70 -15.00 -19.75 -1.21
C ASP A 70 -15.34 -19.23 -2.61
N GLU A 71 -15.10 -17.95 -2.89
CA GLU A 71 -15.32 -17.35 -4.22
C GLU A 71 -14.39 -17.92 -5.30
N LEU A 72 -13.14 -18.21 -4.94
CA LEU A 72 -12.17 -18.80 -5.86
C LEU A 72 -12.32 -20.32 -5.98
N GLY A 73 -13.13 -20.95 -5.11
CA GLY A 73 -13.34 -22.40 -5.09
C GLY A 73 -12.14 -23.21 -4.59
N TYR A 74 -11.27 -22.59 -3.77
CA TYR A 74 -10.12 -23.28 -3.19
C TYR A 74 -10.41 -23.80 -1.79
N GLU A 75 -9.81 -24.94 -1.47
CA GLU A 75 -9.77 -25.44 -0.10
C GLU A 75 -8.89 -24.51 0.76
N LYS A 76 -9.22 -24.42 2.05
CA LYS A 76 -8.58 -23.50 2.99
C LYS A 76 -7.04 -23.64 3.02
N THR A 77 -6.54 -24.88 3.04
CA THR A 77 -5.09 -25.15 3.09
C THR A 77 -4.41 -24.63 1.82
N GLN A 78 -4.96 -24.99 0.66
CA GLN A 78 -4.46 -24.55 -0.64
C GLN A 78 -4.51 -23.02 -0.80
N TYR A 79 -5.58 -22.38 -0.32
CA TYR A 79 -5.68 -20.92 -0.32
C TYR A 79 -4.59 -20.27 0.53
N HIS A 80 -4.28 -20.80 1.72
CA HIS A 80 -3.22 -20.27 2.57
C HIS A 80 -1.84 -20.37 1.91
N ASP A 81 -1.56 -21.47 1.21
CA ASP A 81 -0.31 -21.61 0.44
C ASP A 81 -0.27 -20.60 -0.71
N MET A 82 -1.39 -20.42 -1.42
CA MET A 82 -1.48 -19.46 -2.52
C MET A 82 -1.34 -18.00 -2.04
N LEU A 83 -1.93 -17.67 -0.89
CA LEU A 83 -1.76 -16.37 -0.24
C LEU A 83 -0.30 -16.15 0.17
N THR A 84 0.36 -17.17 0.72
CA THR A 84 1.78 -17.09 1.11
C THR A 84 2.67 -16.84 -0.10
N ASN A 85 2.43 -17.57 -1.20
CA ASN A 85 3.15 -17.38 -2.45
C ASN A 85 2.86 -16.00 -3.08
N ALA A 86 1.63 -15.50 -2.97
CA ALA A 86 1.27 -14.16 -3.42
C ALA A 86 2.03 -13.07 -2.63
N LEU A 87 2.12 -13.21 -1.31
CA LEU A 87 2.85 -12.28 -0.45
C LEU A 87 4.36 -12.31 -0.72
N LEU A 88 4.95 -13.49 -0.92
CA LEU A 88 6.36 -13.62 -1.29
C LEU A 88 6.66 -13.00 -2.66
N ALA A 89 5.80 -13.24 -3.64
CA ALA A 89 5.94 -12.65 -4.98
C ALA A 89 5.77 -11.12 -4.95
N PHE A 90 4.90 -10.60 -4.09
CA PHE A 90 4.78 -9.16 -3.87
C PHE A 90 6.05 -8.62 -3.21
N ALA A 91 6.54 -9.28 -2.16
CA ALA A 91 7.72 -8.87 -1.41
C ALA A 91 8.97 -8.82 -2.29
N SER A 92 9.12 -9.72 -3.25
CA SER A 92 10.26 -9.72 -4.17
C SER A 92 10.23 -8.55 -5.17
N LEU A 93 9.04 -8.14 -5.63
CA LEU A 93 8.87 -7.02 -6.55
C LEU A 93 8.89 -5.66 -5.85
N TYR A 94 8.51 -5.62 -4.57
CA TYR A 94 8.44 -4.40 -3.79
C TYR A 94 9.85 -3.93 -3.42
N ARG A 95 10.22 -2.72 -3.90
CA ARG A 95 11.46 -1.99 -3.57
C ARG A 95 12.69 -2.89 -3.48
N ASP A 96 13.05 -3.50 -4.61
CA ASP A 96 14.24 -4.35 -4.74
C ASP A 96 14.31 -5.49 -3.71
N SER A 97 13.16 -6.13 -3.45
CA SER A 97 13.04 -7.25 -2.51
C SER A 97 13.37 -6.89 -1.04
N ILE A 98 13.28 -5.62 -0.63
CA ILE A 98 13.63 -5.18 0.75
C ILE A 98 12.83 -5.91 1.85
N LEU A 99 11.67 -6.49 1.50
CA LEU A 99 10.80 -7.22 2.43
C LEU A 99 11.14 -8.72 2.53
N VAL A 100 12.03 -9.23 1.69
CA VAL A 100 12.43 -10.65 1.67
C VAL A 100 13.56 -10.87 2.68
N VAL A 101 13.39 -11.87 3.55
CA VAL A 101 14.38 -12.21 4.59
C VAL A 101 14.70 -13.70 4.50
N GLU A 102 15.99 -14.03 4.53
CA GLU A 102 16.42 -15.43 4.64
C GLU A 102 16.17 -15.95 6.05
N LYS A 103 15.56 -17.13 6.14
CA LYS A 103 15.38 -17.80 7.41
C LYS A 103 16.72 -18.45 7.78
N SER A 104 17.49 -17.81 8.65
CA SER A 104 18.66 -18.43 9.27
C SER A 104 18.18 -19.61 10.13
N GLU A 105 18.46 -20.84 9.71
CA GLU A 105 18.28 -22.02 10.55
C GLU A 105 19.19 -21.90 11.77
N LYS A 106 18.60 -22.07 12.95
CA LYS A 106 19.28 -22.00 14.23
C LYS A 106 19.41 -23.39 14.81
#